data_AF-A0A938JMK4-F1
#
_entry.id   AF-A0A938JMK4-F1
#
_cell.length_a   1.000
_cell.length_b   1.000
_cell.length_c   1.000
_cell.angle_alpha   90.00
_cell.angle_beta   90.00
_cell.angle_gamma   90.00
#
_symmetry.space_group_name_H-M   'P 1'
#
loop_
_entity.id
_entity.type
_entity.pdbx_description
1 polymer ?
#
loop_
_entity_poly.entity_id
_entity_poly.type
_entity_poly.pdbx_seq_one_letter_code
_entity_poly.pdbx_strand_id
1 'polypeptide(L)'
;MKTKKIKVIFTVIGALAIILTAATACTNPLDAEPVEQNESPLEFGVLIEKFAERFGLDEDEVYEFVEQLREEREIKAEEKLKQRLDELVSDGKITAKQKDAILQKLEELKTFREELEDMKVSEARKAIREKKQELKDWAEENDIDLKDFFFKNGPWRAGARMKRHFRLFLCR
;
A
#
# COMPACT_ATOMS: atom_id res chain seq x y z
N MET A 1 28.43 37.30 -10.65
CA MET A 1 28.19 36.68 -11.97
C MET A 1 29.11 35.49 -12.17
N LYS A 2 28.54 34.28 -12.35
CA LYS A 2 29.08 33.15 -13.13
C LYS A 2 28.13 31.94 -12.94
N THR A 3 27.15 31.82 -13.82
CA THR A 3 26.19 30.70 -13.93
C THR A 3 26.68 29.67 -14.94
N LYS A 4 26.78 28.39 -14.56
CA LYS A 4 27.09 27.21 -15.42
C LYS A 4 26.68 25.95 -14.63
N LYS A 5 25.88 24.96 -15.07
CA LYS A 5 25.23 24.57 -16.34
C LYS A 5 24.01 23.70 -15.99
N ILE A 6 22.83 24.02 -16.53
CA ILE A 6 21.67 23.12 -16.55
C ILE A 6 21.75 22.36 -17.88
N LYS A 7 21.81 21.03 -17.85
CA LYS A 7 21.66 20.20 -19.05
C LYS A 7 20.18 19.98 -19.30
N VAL A 8 19.62 20.82 -20.16
CA VAL A 8 18.33 20.59 -20.82
C VAL A 8 18.62 19.80 -22.09
N ILE A 9 18.00 18.63 -22.25
CA ILE A 9 17.83 17.98 -23.56
C ILE A 9 16.31 17.93 -23.80
N PHE A 10 15.86 18.85 -24.65
CA PHE A 10 14.56 18.83 -25.31
C PHE A 10 14.68 17.89 -26.51
N THR A 11 13.79 16.91 -26.62
CA THR A 11 13.36 16.41 -27.93
C THR A 11 11.83 16.36 -27.96
N VAL A 12 11.31 17.26 -28.78
CA VAL A 12 9.92 17.60 -29.06
C VAL A 12 9.31 16.53 -29.97
N ILE A 13 8.11 16.07 -29.59
CA ILE A 13 6.89 15.84 -30.39
C ILE A 13 7.09 15.45 -31.86
N GLY A 14 6.59 14.27 -32.23
CA GLY A 14 6.21 14.00 -33.62
C GLY A 14 5.94 12.53 -33.95
N ALA A 15 4.78 11.99 -33.56
CA ALA A 15 3.98 11.04 -34.34
C ALA A 15 2.75 10.56 -33.54
N LEU A 16 1.70 11.39 -33.56
CA LEU A 16 0.33 10.91 -33.43
C LEU A 16 -0.03 10.29 -34.80
N ALA A 17 -0.06 8.96 -34.89
CA ALA A 17 -0.56 8.24 -36.06
C ALA A 17 -1.58 7.20 -35.61
N ILE A 18 -2.82 7.58 -35.90
CA ILE A 18 -4.11 6.91 -35.88
C ILE A 18 -4.07 5.39 -36.12
N ILE A 19 -4.84 4.69 -35.28
CA ILE A 19 -5.36 3.34 -35.38
C ILE A 19 -6.07 3.14 -36.72
N LEU A 20 -5.69 2.11 -37.50
CA LEU A 20 -6.56 1.47 -38.49
C LEU A 20 -6.05 0.05 -38.84
N THR A 21 -6.79 -0.93 -38.31
CA THR A 21 -7.09 -2.27 -38.84
C THR A 21 -5.96 -3.20 -39.31
N ALA A 22 -5.80 -4.31 -38.61
CA ALA A 22 -5.88 -5.63 -39.22
C ALA A 22 -6.50 -6.60 -38.22
N ALA A 23 -7.80 -6.87 -38.39
CA ALA A 23 -8.45 -8.02 -37.80
C ALA A 23 -7.84 -9.28 -38.43
N THR A 24 -6.82 -9.86 -37.79
CA THR A 24 -6.43 -11.24 -38.07
C THR A 24 -7.13 -12.13 -37.05
N ALA A 25 -8.12 -12.85 -37.56
CA ALA A 25 -8.87 -13.87 -36.86
C ALA A 25 -7.93 -14.92 -36.24
N CYS A 26 -7.82 -14.91 -34.92
CA CYS A 26 -7.49 -16.12 -34.17
C CYS A 26 -8.83 -16.76 -33.80
N THR A 27 -9.36 -17.59 -34.69
CA THR A 27 -10.38 -18.58 -34.35
C THR A 27 -9.70 -19.68 -33.53
N ASN A 28 -9.60 -19.47 -32.24
CA ASN A 28 -9.57 -20.57 -31.28
C ASN A 28 -10.88 -20.49 -30.51
N PRO A 29 -11.61 -21.60 -30.31
CA PRO A 29 -12.64 -21.61 -29.29
C PRO A 29 -11.96 -21.23 -27.98
N LEU A 30 -12.33 -20.06 -27.44
CA LEU A 30 -12.14 -19.74 -26.03
C LEU A 30 -13.07 -20.68 -25.29
N ASP A 31 -12.62 -21.92 -25.09
CA ASP A 31 -13.06 -22.67 -23.93
C ASP A 31 -12.62 -21.83 -22.75
N ALA A 32 -13.57 -21.15 -22.12
CA ALA A 32 -13.37 -20.62 -20.79
C ALA A 32 -13.00 -21.82 -19.92
N GLU A 33 -11.72 -21.98 -19.64
CA GLU A 33 -11.29 -22.87 -18.57
C GLU A 33 -12.07 -22.43 -17.32
N PRO A 34 -12.74 -23.34 -16.60
CA PRO A 34 -13.25 -22.98 -15.30
C PRO A 34 -12.04 -22.48 -14.50
N VAL A 35 -12.12 -21.25 -14.03
CA VAL A 35 -11.17 -20.72 -13.05
C VAL A 35 -11.25 -21.71 -11.89
N GLU A 36 -10.23 -22.56 -11.76
CA GLU A 36 -10.07 -23.41 -10.58
C GLU A 36 -9.93 -22.46 -9.40
N GLN A 37 -11.05 -22.26 -8.70
CA GLN A 37 -11.03 -21.70 -7.38
C GLN A 37 -10.38 -22.72 -6.45
N ASN A 38 -9.53 -22.19 -5.56
CA ASN A 38 -8.87 -22.85 -4.43
C ASN A 38 -7.63 -23.69 -4.79
N GLU A 39 -6.47 -23.50 -4.17
CA GLU A 39 -6.26 -23.18 -2.77
C GLU A 39 -5.11 -22.19 -2.58
N SER A 40 -5.42 -21.01 -2.04
CA SER A 40 -4.50 -20.44 -1.07
C SER A 40 -4.91 -21.05 0.28
N PRO A 41 -4.08 -21.90 0.92
CA PRO A 41 -4.35 -22.41 2.26
C PRO A 41 -4.13 -21.28 3.28
N LEU A 42 -4.91 -20.22 3.15
CA LEU A 42 -4.92 -19.09 4.05
C LEU A 42 -6.21 -19.21 4.84
N GLU A 43 -6.07 -19.20 6.16
CA GLU A 43 -7.08 -19.42 7.20
C GLU A 43 -8.45 -18.75 6.94
N PHE A 44 -8.51 -17.76 6.06
CA PHE A 44 -9.69 -17.01 5.68
C PHE A 44 -10.73 -17.80 4.87
N GLY A 45 -10.33 -18.62 3.89
CA GLY A 45 -11.29 -19.45 3.11
C GLY A 45 -12.03 -20.43 4.02
N VAL A 46 -11.28 -21.08 4.93
CA VAL A 46 -11.81 -21.99 5.95
C VAL A 46 -12.78 -21.28 6.92
N LEU A 47 -12.60 -19.98 7.16
CA LEU A 47 -13.52 -19.20 8.00
C LEU A 47 -14.85 -18.94 7.30
N ILE A 48 -14.83 -18.65 6.00
CA ILE A 48 -16.05 -18.42 5.20
C ILE A 48 -16.87 -19.70 5.12
N GLU A 49 -16.23 -20.82 4.76
CA GLU A 49 -16.86 -22.15 4.71
C GLU A 49 -17.55 -22.49 6.04
N LYS A 50 -16.83 -22.38 7.16
CA LYS A 50 -17.40 -22.66 8.50
C LYS A 50 -18.54 -21.71 8.88
N PHE A 51 -18.49 -20.46 8.44
CA PHE A 51 -19.53 -19.49 8.72
C PHE A 51 -20.79 -19.80 7.90
N ALA A 52 -20.63 -20.08 6.61
CA ALA A 52 -21.69 -20.49 5.71
C ALA A 52 -22.37 -21.77 6.22
N GLU A 53 -21.60 -22.81 6.55
CA GLU A 53 -22.12 -24.07 7.09
C GLU A 53 -22.88 -23.87 8.42
N ARG A 54 -22.32 -23.08 9.35
CA ARG A 54 -22.92 -22.87 10.67
C ARG A 54 -24.26 -22.15 10.61
N PHE A 55 -24.43 -21.23 9.67
CA PHE A 55 -25.62 -20.40 9.55
C PHE A 55 -26.52 -20.78 8.36
N GLY A 56 -26.13 -21.75 7.55
CA GLY A 56 -26.85 -22.18 6.34
C GLY A 56 -26.92 -21.08 5.29
N LEU A 57 -25.82 -20.35 5.10
CA LEU A 57 -25.70 -19.28 4.09
C LEU A 57 -24.99 -19.82 2.84
N ASP A 58 -25.15 -19.10 1.73
CA ASP A 58 -24.39 -19.36 0.51
C ASP A 58 -22.93 -18.90 0.67
N GLU A 59 -21.97 -19.74 0.29
CA GLU A 59 -20.55 -19.46 0.47
C GLU A 59 -20.06 -18.32 -0.42
N ASP A 60 -20.52 -18.28 -1.67
CA ASP A 60 -20.14 -17.26 -2.65
C ASP A 60 -20.69 -15.90 -2.24
N GLU A 61 -21.95 -15.83 -1.79
CA GLU A 61 -22.54 -14.59 -1.27
C GLU A 61 -21.78 -14.05 -0.05
N VAL A 62 -21.33 -14.94 0.86
CA VAL A 62 -20.54 -14.54 2.03
C VAL A 62 -19.16 -14.06 1.59
N TYR A 63 -18.52 -14.73 0.64
CA TYR A 63 -17.23 -14.32 0.09
C TYR A 63 -17.32 -12.91 -0.54
N GLU A 64 -18.29 -12.70 -1.44
CA GLU A 64 -18.51 -11.41 -2.08
C GLU A 64 -18.78 -10.30 -1.07
N PHE A 65 -19.62 -10.57 -0.06
CA PHE A 65 -19.91 -9.59 0.99
C PHE A 65 -18.64 -9.19 1.77
N VAL A 66 -17.77 -10.15 2.11
CA VAL A 66 -16.56 -9.81 2.87
C VAL A 66 -15.52 -9.10 2.00
N GLU A 67 -15.40 -9.44 0.71
CA GLU A 67 -14.57 -8.68 -0.23
C GLU A 67 -15.07 -7.24 -0.38
N GLN A 68 -16.38 -7.02 -0.52
CA GLN A 68 -16.96 -5.66 -0.48
C GLN A 68 -16.60 -4.91 0.81
N LEU A 69 -16.70 -5.57 1.97
CA LEU A 69 -16.29 -4.97 3.25
C LEU A 69 -14.79 -4.66 3.30
N ARG A 70 -13.95 -5.47 2.66
CA ARG A 70 -12.50 -5.24 2.57
C ARG A 70 -12.21 -4.00 1.74
N GLU A 71 -12.80 -3.91 0.55
CA GLU A 71 -12.69 -2.73 -0.33
C GLU A 71 -13.15 -1.45 0.37
N GLU A 72 -14.31 -1.48 1.04
CA GLU A 72 -14.80 -0.34 1.81
C GLU A 72 -13.82 0.10 2.90
N ARG A 73 -13.19 -0.86 3.59
CA ARG A 73 -12.21 -0.56 4.64
C ARG A 73 -10.92 0.02 4.06
N GLU A 74 -10.49 -0.44 2.89
CA GLU A 74 -9.34 0.11 2.18
C GLU A 74 -9.58 1.57 1.78
N ILE A 75 -10.74 1.87 1.18
CA ILE A 75 -11.15 3.25 0.84
C ILE A 75 -11.16 4.13 2.09
N LYS A 76 -11.82 3.68 3.17
CA LYS A 76 -11.87 4.41 4.45
C LYS A 76 -10.48 4.60 5.07
N ALA A 77 -9.57 3.67 4.87
CA ALA A 77 -8.20 3.77 5.37
C ALA A 77 -7.39 4.80 4.58
N GLU A 78 -7.50 4.80 3.24
CA GLU A 78 -6.86 5.77 2.36
C GLU A 78 -7.34 7.20 2.64
N GLU A 79 -8.65 7.40 2.82
CA GLU A 79 -9.23 8.70 3.17
C GLU A 79 -8.70 9.20 4.52
N LYS A 80 -8.70 8.36 5.55
CA LYS A 80 -8.16 8.72 6.88
C LYS A 80 -6.67 9.05 6.81
N LEU A 81 -5.92 8.37 5.96
CA LEU A 81 -4.52 8.68 5.75
C LEU A 81 -4.35 10.06 5.12
N LYS A 82 -5.09 10.36 4.05
CA LYS A 82 -5.06 11.66 3.38
C LYS A 82 -5.42 12.80 4.34
N GLN A 83 -6.50 12.64 5.12
CA GLN A 83 -6.91 13.60 6.16
C GLN A 83 -5.80 13.87 7.17
N ARG A 84 -5.11 12.83 7.65
CA ARG A 84 -4.00 13.01 8.59
C ARG A 84 -2.80 13.72 7.97
N LEU A 85 -2.49 13.46 6.71
CA LEU A 85 -1.43 14.19 6.02
C LEU A 85 -1.80 15.67 5.87
N ASP A 86 -3.07 15.98 5.60
CA ASP A 86 -3.57 17.36 5.60
C ASP A 86 -3.44 18.04 6.96
N GLU A 87 -3.77 17.33 8.05
CA GLU A 87 -3.55 17.81 9.42
C GLU A 87 -2.06 18.08 9.69
N LEU A 88 -1.15 17.20 9.26
CA LEU A 88 0.29 17.41 9.44
C LEU A 88 0.83 18.60 8.64
N VAL A 89 0.28 18.86 7.45
CA VAL A 89 0.60 20.05 6.65
C VAL A 89 0.08 21.31 7.35
N SER A 90 -1.16 21.28 7.84
CA SER A 90 -1.75 22.39 8.60
C SER A 90 -1.00 22.68 9.89
N ASP A 91 -0.53 21.65 10.59
CA ASP A 91 0.31 21.74 11.79
C ASP A 91 1.74 22.23 11.48
N GLY A 92 2.12 22.32 10.21
CA GLY A 92 3.46 22.69 9.76
C GLY A 92 4.54 21.64 10.08
N LYS A 93 4.15 20.40 10.40
CA LYS A 93 5.09 19.30 10.67
C LYS A 93 5.68 18.73 9.38
N ILE A 94 4.90 18.76 8.30
CA ILE A 94 5.35 18.41 6.96
C ILE A 94 4.96 19.52 5.98
N THR A 95 5.65 19.60 4.85
CA THR A 95 5.30 20.49 3.74
C THR A 95 4.34 19.82 2.75
N ALA A 96 3.66 20.61 1.91
CA ALA A 96 2.84 20.07 0.83
C ALA A 96 3.64 19.14 -0.12
N LYS A 97 4.90 19.48 -0.40
CA LYS A 97 5.78 18.63 -1.22
C LYS A 97 6.10 17.29 -0.55
N GLN A 98 6.32 17.30 0.77
CA GLN A 98 6.54 16.07 1.53
C GLN A 98 5.27 15.21 1.58
N LYS A 99 4.08 15.82 1.67
CA LYS A 99 2.81 15.09 1.54
C LYS A 99 2.72 14.35 0.19
N ASP A 100 3.04 15.02 -0.91
CA ASP A 100 2.99 14.39 -2.24
C ASP A 100 4.00 13.25 -2.37
N ALA A 101 5.23 13.44 -1.86
CA ALA A 101 6.25 12.40 -1.83
C ALA A 101 5.81 11.19 -0.98
N ILE A 102 5.16 11.44 0.15
CA ILE A 102 4.60 10.41 1.03
C ILE A 102 3.52 9.59 0.31
N LEU A 103 2.61 10.25 -0.42
CA LEU A 103 1.55 9.57 -1.15
C LEU A 103 2.12 8.65 -2.24
N GLN A 104 3.11 9.11 -3.00
CA GLN A 104 3.80 8.29 -3.98
C GLN A 104 4.50 7.09 -3.33
N LYS A 105 5.16 7.30 -2.18
CA LYS A 105 5.83 6.21 -1.47
C LYS A 105 4.86 5.17 -0.92
N LEU A 106 3.63 5.57 -0.57
CA LEU A 106 2.59 4.63 -0.13
C LEU A 106 2.09 3.74 -1.26
N GLU A 107 1.95 4.28 -2.46
CA GLU A 107 1.59 3.49 -3.65
C GLU A 107 2.69 2.44 -3.94
N GLU A 108 3.97 2.83 -3.90
CA GLU A 108 5.09 1.88 -4.04
C GLU A 108 5.07 0.79 -2.96
N LEU A 109 4.73 1.14 -1.71
CA LEU A 109 4.65 0.18 -0.61
C LEU A 109 3.43 -0.74 -0.71
N LYS A 110 2.35 -0.30 -1.36
CA LYS A 110 1.17 -1.13 -1.65
C LYS A 110 1.55 -2.23 -2.63
N THR A 111 2.20 -1.87 -3.75
CA THR A 111 2.71 -2.84 -4.72
C THR A 111 3.72 -3.80 -4.10
N PHE A 112 4.66 -3.29 -3.30
CA PHE A 112 5.61 -4.16 -2.58
C PHE A 112 4.89 -5.16 -1.65
N ARG A 113 3.75 -4.78 -1.07
CA ARG A 113 2.99 -5.68 -0.20
C ARG A 113 2.33 -6.80 -1.00
N GLU A 114 1.78 -6.50 -2.17
CA GLU A 114 1.20 -7.47 -3.10
C GLU A 114 2.28 -8.47 -3.56
N GLU A 115 3.47 -7.99 -3.91
CA GLU A 115 4.63 -8.84 -4.26
C GLU A 115 5.06 -9.80 -3.13
N LEU A 116 4.76 -9.48 -1.88
CA LEU A 116 5.09 -10.34 -0.74
C LEU A 116 4.09 -11.48 -0.54
N GLU A 117 2.87 -11.39 -1.09
CA GLU A 117 1.82 -12.41 -0.89
C GLU A 117 2.24 -13.77 -1.45
N ASP A 118 2.94 -13.76 -2.59
CA ASP A 118 3.41 -14.98 -3.28
C ASP A 118 4.77 -15.50 -2.79
N MET A 119 5.44 -14.75 -1.90
CA MET A 119 6.83 -15.01 -1.54
C MET A 119 6.96 -15.92 -0.30
N LYS A 120 7.97 -16.80 -0.29
CA LYS A 120 8.27 -17.63 0.89
C LYS A 120 8.59 -16.75 2.10
N VAL A 121 8.07 -17.09 3.27
CA VAL A 121 8.24 -16.32 4.53
C VAL A 121 9.69 -15.90 4.83
N SER A 122 10.68 -16.76 4.56
CA SER A 122 12.09 -16.43 4.78
C SER A 122 12.61 -15.34 3.84
N GLU A 123 12.16 -15.35 2.60
CA GLU A 123 12.51 -14.38 1.56
C GLU A 123 11.73 -13.08 1.77
N ALA A 124 10.44 -13.18 2.07
CA ALA A 124 9.60 -12.05 2.46
C ALA A 124 10.21 -11.27 3.65
N ARG A 125 10.71 -11.96 4.67
CA ARG A 125 11.42 -11.33 5.81
C ARG A 125 12.71 -10.62 5.42
N LYS A 126 13.41 -11.11 4.38
CA LYS A 126 14.62 -10.46 3.85
C LYS A 126 14.23 -9.21 3.07
N ALA A 127 13.27 -9.34 2.15
CA ALA A 127 12.74 -8.23 1.36
C ALA A 127 12.20 -7.10 2.26
N ILE A 128 11.42 -7.42 3.30
CA ILE A 128 10.91 -6.43 4.27
C ILE A 128 12.05 -5.70 4.98
N ARG A 129 13.15 -6.40 5.33
CA ARG A 129 14.30 -5.76 5.98
C ARG A 129 15.01 -4.78 5.05
N GLU A 130 15.19 -5.16 3.80
CA GLU A 130 15.80 -4.32 2.77
C GLU A 130 14.91 -3.11 2.47
N LYS A 131 13.61 -3.32 2.25
CA LYS A 131 12.64 -2.23 2.03
C LYS A 131 12.58 -1.27 3.21
N LYS A 132 12.67 -1.78 4.45
CA LYS A 132 12.73 -0.93 5.64
C LYS A 132 13.97 -0.05 5.68
N GLN A 133 15.10 -0.52 5.15
CA GLN A 133 16.31 0.30 5.09
C GLN A 133 16.18 1.37 4.00
N GLU A 134 15.76 0.98 2.79
CA GLU A 134 15.46 1.91 1.68
C GLU A 134 14.53 3.04 2.13
N LEU A 135 13.52 2.70 2.94
CA LEU A 135 12.54 3.64 3.43
C LEU A 135 13.07 4.63 4.47
N LYS A 136 14.05 4.21 5.28
CA LYS A 136 14.75 5.13 6.20
C LYS A 136 15.58 6.09 5.41
N ASP A 137 16.35 5.58 4.45
CA ASP A 137 17.23 6.39 3.63
C ASP A 137 16.41 7.42 2.84
N TRP A 138 15.30 6.99 2.22
CA TRP A 138 14.33 7.88 1.57
C TRP A 138 13.76 8.95 2.52
N ALA A 139 13.39 8.57 3.74
CA ALA A 139 12.82 9.52 4.70
C ALA A 139 13.86 10.56 5.16
N GLU A 140 15.11 10.14 5.37
CA GLU A 140 16.22 11.04 5.69
C GLU A 140 16.51 12.02 4.54
N GLU A 141 16.53 11.53 3.30
CA GLU A 141 16.74 12.36 2.09
C GLU A 141 15.63 13.40 1.87
N ASN A 142 14.42 13.13 2.36
CA ASN A 142 13.25 14.00 2.21
C ASN A 142 12.94 14.81 3.48
N ASP A 143 13.79 14.76 4.50
CA ASP A 143 13.61 15.42 5.81
C ASP A 143 12.25 15.04 6.47
N ILE A 144 11.85 13.77 6.39
CA ILE A 144 10.60 13.24 6.95
C ILE A 144 10.91 12.37 8.18
N ASP A 145 10.28 12.64 9.34
CA ASP A 145 10.33 11.71 10.46
C ASP A 145 9.42 10.51 10.15
N LEU A 146 10.02 9.32 10.06
CA LEU A 146 9.26 8.06 9.87
C LEU A 146 8.17 7.84 10.91
N LYS A 147 8.21 8.49 12.09
CA LYS A 147 7.11 8.40 13.07
C LYS A 147 5.85 9.13 12.64
N ASP A 148 5.99 10.18 11.84
CA ASP A 148 4.87 10.93 11.26
C ASP A 148 4.31 10.21 10.03
N PHE A 149 5.12 9.35 9.41
CA PHE A 149 4.71 8.51 8.29
C PHE A 149 4.12 7.15 8.74
N PHE A 150 4.88 6.39 9.55
CA PHE A 150 4.44 5.17 10.23
C PHE A 150 3.97 5.47 11.63
N PHE A 151 2.78 6.08 11.70
CA PHE A 151 2.17 6.46 12.96
C PHE A 151 2.23 5.37 14.03
N LYS A 152 2.58 5.80 15.23
CA LYS A 152 2.75 5.05 16.49
C LYS A 152 1.54 4.21 16.96
N ASN A 153 0.43 4.20 16.22
CA ASN A 153 -0.85 3.57 16.56
C ASN A 153 -1.43 2.72 15.41
N GLY A 154 -0.62 2.21 14.49
CA GLY A 154 -1.05 1.11 13.62
C GLY A 154 -1.33 -0.17 14.43
N PRO A 155 -2.18 -1.09 13.95
CA PRO A 155 -2.56 -2.32 14.67
C PRO A 155 -1.37 -3.22 15.06
N TRP A 156 -0.19 -2.98 14.51
CA TRP A 156 1.05 -3.73 14.76
C TRP A 156 1.75 -3.45 16.11
N ARG A 157 1.27 -2.53 16.96
CA ARG A 157 1.93 -2.18 18.25
C ARG A 157 1.01 -2.07 19.47
N ALA A 158 -0.21 -2.61 19.42
CA ALA A 158 -1.14 -2.58 20.55
C ALA A 158 -0.65 -3.34 21.81
N GLY A 159 0.44 -4.12 21.73
CA GLY A 159 1.00 -4.87 22.86
C GLY A 159 2.08 -4.18 23.72
N ALA A 160 2.50 -2.95 23.41
CA ALA A 160 3.72 -2.38 24.01
C ALA A 160 3.56 -0.97 24.61
N ARG A 161 2.50 -0.75 25.41
CA ARG A 161 2.34 0.53 26.13
C ARG A 161 1.81 0.36 27.56
N MET A 162 2.62 -0.26 28.41
CA MET A 162 2.59 0.07 29.84
C MET A 162 4.03 0.29 30.32
N LYS A 163 4.19 1.36 31.10
CA LYS A 163 5.43 1.90 31.70
C LYS A 163 6.19 2.90 30.84
N ARG A 164 5.87 4.19 31.05
CA ARG A 164 6.84 5.28 31.31
C ARG A 164 6.10 6.61 31.49
N HIS A 165 5.67 6.89 32.72
CA HIS A 165 5.45 8.21 33.34
C HIS A 165 5.34 7.88 34.84
N PHE A 166 6.28 8.18 35.72
CA PHE A 166 6.78 9.49 36.11
C PHE A 166 8.22 9.35 36.61
N ARG A 167 9.15 10.13 36.05
CA ARG A 167 10.28 10.62 36.82
C ARG A 167 10.75 11.92 36.17
N LEU A 168 10.99 12.91 37.04
CA LEU A 168 11.64 14.21 36.80
C LEU A 168 10.70 15.40 36.51
N PHE A 169 10.19 15.98 37.60
CA PHE A 169 10.35 17.42 37.83
C PHE A 169 11.05 17.59 39.18
N LEU A 170 12.38 17.66 39.14
CA LEU A 170 13.21 18.28 40.17
C LEU A 170 13.59 19.65 39.60
N CYS A 171 12.89 20.70 40.04
CA CYS A 171 13.37 22.09 40.01
C CYS A 171 12.43 22.98 40.84
N ARG A 172 12.61 22.96 42.17
CA ARG A 172 12.72 24.10 43.10
C ARG A 172 12.29 23.70 44.51
#